data_AF-A0A9P6A949-F1
#
_entry.id   AF-A0A9P6A949-F1
#
_cell.length_a   1.000
_cell.length_b   1.000
_cell.length_c   1.000
_cell.angle_alpha   90.00
_cell.angle_beta   90.00
_cell.angle_gamma   90.00
#
_symmetry.space_group_name_H-M   'P 1'
#
loop_
_entity.id
_entity.type
_entity.pdbx_description
1 polymer ?
#
loop_
_entity_poly.entity_id
_entity_poly.type
_entity_poly.pdbx_seq_one_letter_code
_entity_poly.pdbx_strand_id
1 'polypeptide(L)'
;MAPPSKVNAKQKAFLESLIDMFLENRKKSTLHRFWLVLYRQWFEQYPMVEDTSIQDAEERRKDLAAKVEKKREYLNRWYHNHASVKVRAVVPVPVVTHQKKTCCPQLVQMYCKKYYSCHIKPLIVKELNSKVPTKKEFLALLHVHSTATFDNETPAVKAQMNEEYQKRLSEPVEELEEVTPSSYAA
;
A
#
# COMPACT_ATOMS: atom_id res chain seq x y z
N MET A 1 -4.94 19.93 25.77
CA MET A 1 -5.47 21.12 25.06
C MET A 1 -5.36 20.87 23.57
N ALA A 2 -6.45 20.99 22.80
CA ALA A 2 -6.38 20.87 21.35
C ALA A 2 -5.53 22.03 20.79
N PRO A 3 -4.65 21.80 19.80
CA PRO A 3 -3.82 22.86 19.25
C PRO A 3 -4.72 24.01 18.73
N PRO A 4 -4.33 25.29 18.91
CA PRO A 4 -5.11 26.43 18.47
C PRO A 4 -5.47 26.30 16.99
N SER A 5 -6.76 26.50 16.66
CA SER A 5 -7.22 26.50 15.28
C SER A 5 -6.45 27.58 14.50
N LYS A 6 -5.68 27.17 13.48
CA LYS A 6 -4.96 28.08 12.56
C LYS A 6 -5.89 28.83 11.60
N VAL A 7 -7.18 28.88 11.92
CA VAL A 7 -8.28 29.26 11.03
C VAL A 7 -9.23 30.15 11.81
N ASN A 8 -9.52 31.31 11.25
CA ASN A 8 -10.44 32.30 11.82
C ASN A 8 -11.89 31.81 11.75
N ALA A 9 -12.80 32.37 12.55
CA ALA A 9 -14.20 31.90 12.61
C ALA A 9 -14.90 31.90 11.24
N LYS A 10 -14.66 32.93 10.42
CA LYS A 10 -15.18 33.03 9.03
C LYS A 10 -14.63 31.93 8.12
N GLN A 11 -13.34 31.66 8.22
CA GLN A 11 -12.69 30.61 7.45
C GLN A 11 -13.18 29.22 7.87
N LYS A 12 -13.45 29.02 9.16
CA LYS A 12 -14.00 27.75 9.67
C LYS A 12 -15.40 27.51 9.12
N ALA A 13 -16.27 28.53 9.15
CA ALA A 13 -17.61 28.43 8.57
C ALA A 13 -17.59 28.10 7.07
N PHE A 14 -16.65 28.69 6.32
CA PHE A 14 -16.43 28.34 4.91
C PHE A 14 -16.05 26.86 4.75
N LEU A 15 -15.09 26.35 5.54
CA LEU A 15 -14.70 24.95 5.45
C LEU A 15 -15.83 23.99 5.84
N GLU A 16 -16.63 24.36 6.84
CA GLU A 16 -17.79 23.59 7.27
C GLU A 16 -18.87 23.51 6.19
N SER A 17 -19.12 24.60 5.45
CA SER A 17 -20.09 24.61 4.35
C SER A 17 -19.77 23.66 3.18
N LEU A 18 -18.50 23.27 3.03
CA LEU A 18 -18.04 22.40 1.95
C LEU A 18 -17.85 20.94 2.39
N ILE A 19 -18.15 20.61 3.65
CA ILE A 19 -18.03 19.23 4.17
C ILE A 19 -18.92 18.25 3.42
N ASP A 20 -20.17 18.62 3.14
CA ASP A 20 -21.11 17.71 2.46
C ASP A 20 -20.63 17.40 1.03
N MET A 21 -20.11 18.40 0.32
CA MET A 21 -19.47 18.22 -0.99
C MET A 21 -18.24 17.31 -0.91
N PHE A 22 -17.42 17.43 0.15
CA PHE A 22 -16.29 16.53 0.37
C PHE A 22 -16.74 15.07 0.55
N LEU A 23 -17.79 14.85 1.36
CA LEU A 23 -18.32 13.50 1.62
C LEU A 23 -18.93 12.87 0.36
N GLU A 24 -19.63 13.65 -0.47
CA GLU A 24 -20.15 13.17 -1.76
C GLU A 24 -19.04 12.77 -2.74
N ASN A 25 -18.02 13.62 -2.90
CA ASN A 25 -16.88 13.32 -3.78
C ASN A 25 -16.04 12.15 -3.25
N ARG A 26 -15.98 11.95 -1.92
CA ARG A 26 -15.37 10.78 -1.31
C ARG A 26 -16.11 9.49 -1.66
N LYS A 27 -17.44 9.49 -1.58
CA LYS A 27 -18.27 8.33 -1.99
C LYS A 27 -18.10 8.00 -3.48
N LYS A 28 -17.97 9.02 -4.32
CA LYS A 28 -17.82 8.90 -5.77
C LYS A 28 -16.37 8.72 -6.23
N SER A 29 -15.40 8.55 -5.32
CA SER A 29 -13.96 8.45 -5.63
C SER A 29 -13.41 9.59 -6.51
N THR A 30 -13.99 10.79 -6.42
CA THR A 30 -13.70 11.96 -7.27
C THR A 30 -13.14 13.14 -6.48
N LEU A 31 -12.39 12.85 -5.41
CA LEU A 31 -11.79 13.85 -4.52
C LEU A 31 -10.90 14.87 -5.22
N HIS A 32 -10.25 14.51 -6.32
CA HIS A 32 -9.44 15.45 -7.11
C HIS A 32 -10.24 16.69 -7.56
N ARG A 33 -11.51 16.51 -7.94
CA ARG A 33 -12.39 17.62 -8.36
C ARG A 33 -12.74 18.52 -7.18
N PHE A 34 -13.02 17.92 -6.04
CA PHE A 34 -13.27 18.64 -4.80
C PHE A 34 -12.08 19.55 -4.44
N TRP A 35 -10.85 19.02 -4.48
CA TRP A 35 -9.67 19.80 -4.15
C TRP A 35 -9.45 21.00 -5.07
N LEU A 36 -9.71 20.85 -6.38
CA LEU A 36 -9.63 21.96 -7.34
C LEU A 36 -10.62 23.09 -6.99
N VAL A 37 -11.87 22.74 -6.68
CA VAL A 37 -12.91 23.70 -6.30
C VAL A 37 -12.56 24.38 -4.98
N LEU A 38 -12.16 23.59 -3.98
CA LEU A 38 -11.77 24.09 -2.66
C LEU A 38 -10.62 25.09 -2.76
N TYR A 39 -9.53 24.73 -3.45
CA TYR A 39 -8.36 25.59 -3.54
C TYR A 39 -8.68 26.86 -4.31
N ARG A 40 -9.42 26.77 -5.42
CA ARG A 40 -9.84 27.95 -6.17
C ARG A 40 -10.61 28.93 -5.27
N GLN A 41 -11.68 28.48 -4.63
CA GLN A 41 -12.51 29.34 -3.77
C GLN A 41 -11.76 29.85 -2.55
N TRP A 42 -10.90 29.01 -1.95
CA TRP A 42 -10.11 29.38 -0.78
C TRP A 42 -9.11 30.48 -1.10
N PHE A 43 -8.32 30.35 -2.17
CA PHE A 43 -7.30 31.34 -2.53
C PHE A 43 -7.90 32.59 -3.18
N GLU A 44 -9.11 32.52 -3.74
CA GLU A 44 -9.89 33.68 -4.18
C GLU A 44 -10.36 34.53 -3.00
N GLN A 45 -10.85 33.90 -1.92
CA GLN A 45 -11.31 34.62 -0.73
C GLN A 45 -10.17 35.02 0.24
N TYR A 46 -9.10 34.24 0.27
CA TYR A 46 -7.96 34.44 1.18
C TYR A 46 -6.65 34.41 0.38
N PRO A 47 -6.36 35.47 -0.40
CA PRO A 47 -5.15 35.53 -1.20
C PRO A 47 -3.91 35.53 -0.29
N MET A 48 -2.91 34.74 -0.66
CA MET A 48 -1.61 34.78 0.00
C MET A 48 -0.79 35.90 -0.62
N VAL A 49 -0.47 36.91 0.19
CA VAL A 49 0.35 38.04 -0.24
C VAL A 49 1.81 37.62 -0.29
N GLU A 50 2.51 38.04 -1.34
CA GLU A 50 3.95 37.86 -1.47
C GLU A 50 4.69 38.62 -0.37
N ASP A 51 5.80 38.04 0.09
CA ASP A 51 6.67 38.73 1.04
C ASP A 51 7.54 39.75 0.30
N THR A 52 7.17 41.02 0.38
CA THR A 52 7.89 42.11 -0.29
C THR A 52 9.26 42.39 0.33
N SER A 53 9.59 41.77 1.46
CA SER A 53 10.90 41.88 2.12
C SER A 53 12.00 41.07 1.43
N ILE A 54 11.66 40.07 0.62
CA ILE A 54 12.64 39.28 -0.14
C ILE A 54 12.99 40.08 -1.41
N GLN A 55 14.23 40.53 -1.56
CA GLN A 55 14.66 41.32 -2.73
C GLN A 55 14.75 40.49 -4.01
N ASP A 56 15.18 39.22 -3.91
CA ASP A 56 15.26 38.32 -5.05
C ASP A 56 13.88 37.80 -5.49
N ALA A 57 13.60 37.89 -6.78
CA ALA A 57 12.31 37.51 -7.37
C ALA A 57 12.12 35.99 -7.43
N GLU A 58 13.19 35.21 -7.59
CA GLU A 58 13.11 33.75 -7.62
C GLU A 58 12.86 33.17 -6.23
N GLU A 59 13.57 33.65 -5.23
CA GLU A 59 13.35 33.28 -3.83
C GLU A 59 11.95 33.68 -3.34
N ARG A 60 11.44 34.85 -3.74
CA ARG A 60 10.07 35.29 -3.41
C ARG A 60 9.02 34.35 -3.98
N ARG A 61 9.18 33.89 -5.23
CA ARG A 61 8.27 32.92 -5.86
C ARG A 61 8.34 31.54 -5.18
N LYS A 62 9.54 31.08 -4.81
CA LYS A 62 9.72 29.80 -4.10
C LYS A 62 9.09 29.83 -2.71
N ASP A 63 9.24 30.93 -1.98
CA ASP A 63 8.62 31.11 -0.67
C ASP A 63 7.09 31.16 -0.76
N LEU A 64 6.54 31.90 -1.74
CA LEU A 64 5.11 31.91 -2.00
C LEU A 64 4.58 30.51 -2.31
N ALA A 65 5.27 29.76 -3.19
CA ALA A 65 4.89 28.39 -3.52
C ALA A 65 4.92 27.46 -2.29
N ALA A 66 5.94 27.58 -1.44
CA ALA A 66 6.04 26.83 -0.20
C ALA A 66 4.93 27.18 0.81
N LYS A 67 4.56 28.46 0.92
CA LYS A 67 3.43 28.93 1.75
C LYS A 67 2.10 28.37 1.24
N VAL A 68 1.89 28.36 -0.08
CA VAL A 68 0.70 27.79 -0.72
C VAL A 68 0.60 26.29 -0.46
N GLU A 69 1.70 25.54 -0.63
CA GLU A 69 1.70 24.09 -0.43
C GLU A 69 1.45 23.71 1.02
N LYS A 70 2.10 24.39 1.97
CA LYS A 70 1.82 24.22 3.41
C LYS A 70 0.35 24.46 3.74
N LYS A 71 -0.32 25.39 3.06
CA LYS A 71 -1.75 25.63 3.26
C LYS A 71 -2.62 24.56 2.64
N ARG A 72 -2.28 24.06 1.45
CA ARG A 72 -2.96 22.92 0.84
C ARG A 72 -2.90 21.69 1.74
N GLU A 73 -1.72 21.37 2.26
CA GLU A 73 -1.55 20.29 3.24
C GLU A 73 -2.41 20.49 4.49
N TYR A 74 -2.44 21.71 5.01
CA TYR A 74 -3.27 22.04 6.17
C TYR A 74 -4.75 21.81 5.88
N LEU A 75 -5.27 22.32 4.76
CA LEU A 75 -6.66 22.14 4.34
C LEU A 75 -7.00 20.66 4.16
N ASN A 76 -6.10 19.91 3.51
CA ASN A 76 -6.25 18.48 3.31
C ASN A 76 -6.39 17.73 4.65
N ARG A 77 -5.46 17.96 5.58
CA ARG A 77 -5.52 17.37 6.93
C ARG A 77 -6.76 17.82 7.70
N TRP A 78 -7.18 19.06 7.54
CA TRP A 78 -8.37 19.59 8.20
C TRP A 78 -9.62 18.79 7.80
N TYR A 79 -9.88 18.60 6.50
CA TYR A 79 -11.03 17.83 6.03
C TYR A 79 -10.97 16.36 6.45
N HIS A 80 -9.81 15.72 6.39
CA HIS A 80 -9.67 14.33 6.83
C HIS A 80 -10.00 14.16 8.32
N ASN A 81 -9.61 15.12 9.16
CA ASN A 81 -9.88 15.07 10.59
C ASN A 81 -11.35 15.42 10.93
N HIS A 82 -11.91 16.44 10.28
CA HIS A 82 -13.23 16.98 10.64
C HIS A 82 -14.40 16.31 9.91
N ALA A 83 -14.20 15.72 8.74
CA ALA A 83 -15.25 14.98 8.03
C ALA A 83 -15.54 13.60 8.65
N SER A 84 -14.70 13.13 9.58
CA SER A 84 -14.78 11.78 10.16
C SER A 84 -15.81 11.61 11.29
N VAL A 85 -16.30 12.73 11.85
CA VAL A 85 -17.23 12.71 13.01
C VAL A 85 -18.53 11.96 12.70
N LYS A 86 -18.96 11.90 11.43
CA LYS A 86 -20.19 11.20 11.02
C LYS A 86 -20.03 9.69 10.75
N VAL A 87 -18.83 9.10 10.91
CA VAL A 87 -18.57 7.70 10.45
C VAL A 87 -17.95 6.78 11.51
N ARG A 88 -17.63 7.26 12.73
CA ARG A 88 -17.08 6.42 13.82
C ARG A 88 -18.16 5.76 14.69
N ALA A 89 -19.23 5.26 14.09
CA ALA A 89 -19.88 4.10 14.67
C ALA A 89 -19.09 2.90 14.15
N VAL A 90 -18.18 2.36 14.97
CA VAL A 90 -17.59 1.04 14.70
C VAL A 90 -18.73 0.04 14.83
N VAL A 91 -19.48 -0.17 13.76
CA VAL A 91 -20.28 -1.37 13.62
C VAL A 91 -19.24 -2.48 13.55
N PRO A 92 -19.21 -3.44 14.50
CA PRO A 92 -18.35 -4.60 14.38
C PRO A 92 -18.86 -5.39 13.17
N VAL A 93 -18.27 -5.12 12.01
CA VAL A 93 -18.44 -5.99 10.86
C VAL A 93 -17.80 -7.30 11.28
N PRO A 94 -18.52 -8.44 11.27
CA PRO A 94 -17.89 -9.73 11.48
C PRO A 94 -16.77 -9.83 10.46
N VAL A 95 -15.53 -9.84 10.95
CA VAL A 95 -14.36 -10.01 10.09
C VAL A 95 -14.40 -11.47 9.67
N VAL A 96 -15.15 -11.76 8.61
CA VAL A 96 -14.99 -13.01 7.90
C VAL A 96 -13.61 -12.93 7.27
N THR A 97 -12.61 -13.44 7.99
CA THR A 97 -11.29 -13.70 7.43
C THR A 97 -11.45 -14.85 6.45
N HIS A 98 -12.01 -14.58 5.27
CA HIS A 98 -11.79 -15.46 4.14
C HIS A 98 -10.29 -15.49 3.95
N GLN A 99 -9.64 -16.55 4.45
CA GLN A 99 -8.24 -16.77 4.17
C GLN A 99 -8.16 -16.87 2.64
N LYS A 100 -7.59 -15.83 2.02
CA LYS A 100 -7.42 -15.82 0.57
C LYS A 100 -6.64 -17.08 0.23
N LYS A 101 -7.19 -17.91 -0.67
CA LYS A 101 -6.49 -19.08 -1.20
C LYS A 101 -5.10 -18.62 -1.64
N THR A 102 -4.06 -19.00 -0.89
CA THR A 102 -2.69 -18.70 -1.27
C THR A 102 -2.42 -19.46 -2.56
N CYS A 103 -1.97 -18.77 -3.60
CA CYS A 103 -1.67 -19.42 -4.88
C CYS A 103 -0.73 -20.61 -4.65
N CYS A 104 -1.07 -21.77 -5.23
CA CYS A 104 -0.22 -22.95 -5.17
C CYS A 104 1.14 -22.63 -5.84
N PRO A 105 2.27 -22.97 -5.20
CA PRO A 105 3.59 -22.80 -5.80
C PRO A 105 3.71 -23.56 -7.12
N GLN A 106 4.43 -22.99 -8.09
CA GLN A 106 4.71 -23.65 -9.36
C GLN A 106 5.68 -24.82 -9.18
N LEU A 107 5.72 -25.79 -10.11
CA LEU A 107 6.57 -26.98 -10.05
C LEU A 107 8.05 -26.66 -9.81
N VAL A 108 8.61 -25.69 -10.54
CA VAL A 108 10.01 -25.26 -10.37
C VAL A 108 10.24 -24.67 -8.97
N GLN A 109 9.26 -23.94 -8.42
CA GLN A 109 9.35 -23.39 -7.07
C GLN A 109 9.31 -24.49 -6.01
N MET A 110 8.51 -25.54 -6.22
CA MET A 110 8.48 -26.73 -5.35
C MET A 110 9.82 -27.46 -5.39
N TYR A 111 10.36 -27.66 -6.60
CA TYR A 111 11.68 -28.25 -6.80
C TYR A 111 12.78 -27.44 -6.10
N CYS A 112 12.79 -26.12 -6.28
CA CYS A 112 13.71 -25.23 -5.57
C CYS A 112 13.59 -25.41 -4.06
N LYS A 113 12.38 -25.40 -3.53
CA LYS A 113 12.17 -25.52 -2.08
C LYS A 113 12.77 -26.81 -1.51
N LYS A 114 12.73 -27.91 -2.27
CA LYS A 114 13.25 -29.22 -1.84
C LYS A 114 14.74 -29.42 -2.10
N TYR A 115 15.21 -29.04 -3.28
CA TYR A 115 16.56 -29.39 -3.76
C TYR A 115 17.50 -28.18 -3.83
N TYR A 116 17.11 -27.03 -3.28
CA TYR A 116 17.95 -25.82 -3.29
C TYR A 116 19.34 -26.08 -2.70
N SER A 117 19.42 -26.69 -1.51
CA SER A 117 20.71 -26.90 -0.82
C SER A 117 21.66 -27.82 -1.58
N CYS A 118 21.11 -28.82 -2.28
CA CYS A 118 21.90 -29.89 -2.88
C CYS A 118 22.23 -29.63 -4.35
N HIS A 119 21.28 -29.14 -5.15
CA HIS A 119 21.43 -29.04 -6.60
C HIS A 119 21.72 -27.60 -7.05
N ILE A 120 20.99 -26.62 -6.51
CA ILE A 120 21.01 -25.23 -7.03
C ILE A 120 22.08 -24.37 -6.34
N LYS A 121 22.14 -24.42 -5.01
CA LYS A 121 23.11 -23.67 -4.19
C LYS A 121 24.57 -23.88 -4.63
N PRO A 122 25.07 -25.10 -4.88
CA PRO A 122 26.48 -25.26 -5.29
C PRO A 122 26.79 -24.60 -6.64
N LEU A 123 25.83 -24.57 -7.58
CA LEU A 123 26.01 -23.90 -8.87
C LEU A 123 26.12 -22.38 -8.72
N ILE A 124 25.24 -21.80 -7.89
CA ILE A 124 25.25 -20.36 -7.60
C ILE A 124 26.54 -19.97 -6.87
N VAL A 125 26.97 -20.77 -5.88
CA VAL A 125 28.22 -20.51 -5.14
C VAL A 125 29.44 -20.61 -6.05
N LYS A 126 29.47 -21.60 -6.96
CA LYS A 126 30.53 -21.77 -7.95
C LYS A 126 30.63 -20.57 -8.90
N GLU A 127 29.50 -20.02 -9.35
CA GLU A 127 29.49 -18.87 -10.25
C GLU A 127 29.88 -17.56 -9.54
N LEU A 128 29.49 -17.42 -8.28
CA LEU A 128 29.80 -16.24 -7.48
C LEU A 128 31.27 -16.14 -7.07
N ASN A 129 32.04 -17.25 -7.07
CA ASN A 129 33.48 -17.26 -6.74
C ASN A 129 33.81 -16.41 -5.49
N SER A 130 33.05 -16.61 -4.40
CA SER A 130 33.17 -15.88 -3.12
C SER A 130 32.82 -14.38 -3.16
N LYS A 131 32.26 -13.86 -4.24
CA LYS A 131 31.69 -12.50 -4.30
C LYS A 131 30.31 -12.48 -3.65
N VAL A 132 29.99 -11.40 -2.95
CA VAL A 132 28.65 -11.16 -2.39
C VAL A 132 27.77 -10.53 -3.48
N PRO A 133 26.75 -11.23 -4.01
CA PRO A 133 25.88 -10.67 -5.04
C PRO A 133 24.90 -9.65 -4.49
N THR A 134 24.49 -8.72 -5.34
CA THR A 134 23.31 -7.89 -5.08
C THR A 134 22.06 -8.78 -5.11
N LYS A 135 21.02 -8.44 -4.34
CA LYS A 135 19.74 -9.19 -4.33
C LYS A 135 19.18 -9.47 -5.73
N LYS A 136 19.27 -8.50 -6.65
CA LYS A 136 18.80 -8.64 -8.04
C LYS A 136 19.59 -9.68 -8.83
N GLU A 137 20.91 -9.68 -8.68
CA GLU A 137 21.82 -10.62 -9.36
C GLU A 137 21.60 -12.03 -8.83
N PHE A 138 21.50 -12.18 -7.51
CA PHE A 138 21.21 -13.47 -6.88
C PHE A 138 19.89 -14.07 -7.38
N LEU A 139 18.82 -13.27 -7.45
CA LEU A 139 17.53 -13.75 -7.94
C LEU A 139 17.56 -14.13 -9.42
N ALA A 140 18.33 -13.41 -10.25
CA ALA A 140 18.52 -13.76 -11.66
C ALA A 140 19.27 -15.10 -11.80
N LEU A 141 20.36 -15.29 -11.04
CA LEU A 141 21.11 -16.54 -11.00
C LEU A 141 20.24 -17.70 -10.51
N LEU A 142 19.48 -17.49 -9.44
CA LEU A 142 18.55 -18.49 -8.92
C LEU A 142 17.55 -18.92 -9.98
N HIS A 143 16.94 -17.96 -10.69
CA HIS A 143 15.98 -18.27 -11.74
C HIS A 143 16.62 -19.12 -12.85
N VAL A 144 17.77 -18.70 -13.39
CA VAL A 144 18.48 -19.41 -14.47
C VAL A 144 18.88 -20.82 -14.06
N HIS A 145 19.54 -20.97 -12.90
CA HIS A 145 20.00 -22.28 -12.43
C HIS A 145 18.84 -23.19 -12.04
N SER A 146 17.79 -22.66 -11.43
CA SER A 146 16.63 -23.46 -11.04
C SER A 146 15.90 -24.07 -12.24
N THR A 147 15.70 -23.29 -13.31
CA THR A 147 15.04 -23.79 -14.52
C THR A 147 15.95 -24.79 -15.23
N ALA A 148 17.24 -24.46 -15.41
CA ALA A 148 18.18 -25.35 -16.09
C ALA A 148 18.40 -26.68 -15.36
N THR A 149 18.47 -26.66 -14.02
CA THR A 149 18.61 -27.91 -13.23
C THR A 149 17.34 -28.73 -13.28
N PHE A 150 16.17 -28.11 -13.15
CA PHE A 150 14.90 -28.83 -13.24
C PHE A 150 14.70 -29.46 -14.63
N ASP A 151 15.05 -28.75 -15.70
CA ASP A 151 14.90 -29.26 -17.07
C ASP A 151 15.80 -30.48 -17.34
N ASN A 152 17.00 -30.51 -16.76
CA ASN A 152 17.95 -31.62 -16.90
C ASN A 152 17.75 -32.75 -15.87
N GLU A 153 16.84 -32.58 -14.92
CA GLU A 153 16.60 -33.56 -13.86
C GLU A 153 15.94 -34.85 -14.38
N THR A 154 16.16 -35.95 -13.66
CA THR A 154 15.57 -37.25 -13.99
C THR A 154 14.04 -37.21 -14.06
N PRO A 155 13.40 -38.01 -14.95
CA PRO A 155 11.94 -38.04 -15.06
C PRO A 155 11.26 -38.49 -13.76
N ALA A 156 11.94 -39.27 -12.93
CA ALA A 156 11.43 -39.70 -11.62
C ALA A 156 11.22 -38.52 -10.65
N VAL A 157 12.17 -37.59 -10.58
CA VAL A 157 12.04 -36.40 -9.72
C VAL A 157 10.95 -35.47 -10.25
N LYS A 158 10.83 -35.33 -11.58
CA LYS A 158 9.75 -34.55 -12.21
C LYS A 158 8.37 -35.15 -11.90
N ALA A 159 8.24 -36.48 -11.95
CA ALA A 159 7.02 -37.19 -11.56
C ALA A 159 6.66 -36.94 -10.09
N GLN A 160 7.63 -37.05 -9.17
CA GLN A 160 7.42 -36.76 -7.75
C GLN A 160 6.94 -35.32 -7.52
N MET A 161 7.52 -34.32 -8.20
CA MET A 161 7.07 -32.93 -8.07
C MET A 161 5.66 -32.72 -8.61
N ASN A 162 5.31 -33.40 -9.72
CA ASN A 162 3.96 -33.36 -10.28
C ASN A 162 2.93 -34.00 -9.34
N GLU A 163 3.22 -35.14 -8.73
CA GLU A 163 2.35 -35.78 -7.76
C GLU A 163 2.06 -34.86 -6.56
N GLU A 164 3.09 -34.22 -6.02
CA GLU A 164 2.91 -33.27 -4.92
C GLU A 164 2.15 -32.01 -5.33
N TYR A 165 2.32 -31.54 -6.56
CA TYR A 165 1.56 -30.42 -7.10
C TYR A 165 0.08 -30.76 -7.21
N GLN A 166 -0.25 -31.95 -7.72
CA GLN A 166 -1.64 -32.44 -7.79
C GLN A 166 -2.25 -32.66 -6.41
N LYS A 167 -1.47 -33.17 -5.45
CA LYS A 167 -1.91 -33.30 -4.05
C LYS A 167 -2.32 -31.95 -3.46
N ARG A 168 -1.48 -30.91 -3.61
CA ARG A 168 -1.80 -29.56 -3.10
C ARG A 168 -2.99 -28.91 -3.79
N LEU A 169 -3.22 -29.22 -5.06
CA LEU A 169 -4.36 -28.72 -5.81
C LEU A 169 -5.68 -29.39 -5.35
N SER A 170 -5.60 -30.65 -4.94
CA SER A 170 -6.75 -31.46 -4.51
C SER A 170 -7.07 -31.34 -3.02
N GLU A 171 -6.14 -30.85 -2.19
CA GLU A 171 -6.39 -30.55 -0.78
C GLU A 171 -7.50 -29.49 -0.63
N PRO A 172 -8.68 -29.83 -0.09
CA PRO A 172 -9.73 -28.86 0.18
C PRO A 172 -9.22 -27.90 1.26
N VAL A 173 -9.45 -26.60 1.06
CA VAL A 173 -9.20 -25.59 2.09
C VAL A 173 -10.20 -25.89 3.21
N GLU A 174 -9.71 -26.36 4.37
CA GLU A 174 -10.52 -26.51 5.57
C GLU A 174 -11.20 -25.17 5.84
N GLU A 175 -12.52 -25.15 5.70
CA GLU A 175 -13.35 -24.00 6.11
C GLU A 175 -13.25 -23.94 7.63
N LEU A 176 -12.46 -22.99 8.14
CA LEU A 176 -12.47 -22.67 9.56
C LEU A 176 -13.89 -22.23 9.94
N GLU A 177 -14.50 -23.01 10.84
CA GLU A 177 -15.80 -22.70 11.43
C GLU A 177 -15.82 -21.25 11.93
N GLU A 178 -16.96 -20.59 11.75
CA GLU A 178 -17.18 -19.23 12.21
C GLU A 178 -16.93 -19.14 13.73
N VAL A 179 -15.77 -18.64 14.12
CA VAL A 179 -15.49 -18.31 15.52
C VAL A 179 -16.34 -17.10 15.88
N THR A 180 -17.56 -17.37 16.32
CA THR A 180 -18.43 -16.34 16.89
C THR A 180 -17.81 -15.85 18.21
N PRO A 181 -17.86 -14.54 18.52
CA PRO A 181 -17.25 -13.97 19.73
C PRO A 181 -17.80 -14.53 21.06
N SER A 182 -18.84 -15.37 21.03
CA SER A 182 -19.34 -16.11 22.20
C SER A 182 -18.33 -17.14 22.74
N SER A 183 -17.34 -17.57 21.96
CA SER A 183 -16.37 -18.59 22.37
C SER A 183 -15.32 -18.09 23.36
N TYR A 184 -15.23 -16.79 23.61
CA TYR A 184 -14.32 -16.18 24.59
C TYR A 184 -14.92 -16.05 25.99
N ALA A 185 -16.16 -16.48 26.19
CA ALA A 185 -16.92 -16.26 27.43
C ALA A 185 -17.19 -17.55 28.23
N ALA A 186 -16.39 -18.61 28.05
CA ALA A 186 -16.43 -19.83 28.85
C ALA A 186 -15.16 -20.00 29.68
#